data_AF-A0A9W8GES2-F1
#
_entry.id   AF-A0A9W8GES2-F1
#
_cell.length_a   1.000
_cell.length_b   1.000
_cell.length_c   1.000
_cell.angle_alpha   90.00
_cell.angle_beta   90.00
_cell.angle_gamma   90.00
#
_symmetry.space_group_name_H-M   'P 1'
#
loop_
_entity.id
_entity.type
_entity.pdbx_description
1 polymer ?
#
loop_
_entity_poly.entity_id
_entity_poly.type
_entity_poly.pdbx_seq_one_letter_code
_entity_poly.pdbx_strand_id
1 'polypeptide(L)'
;MDCDTPENTTTASSNISAVASQIEALCNNVERIAATIASGQSLPAGLDTTQDVLHTVTSTFVDLRVLNRQLHEDKATLSASVDELKLKTDGLALELESKQREVSYIRKEIDTTQRQETTYQTIDLIPEQEFLETAPDEFKDDIDTPHKLMLSRLRYEIKQRDMQMEANKEAKAVRDKLRQIKRKRIEKLEKIDGHLQGYIKTMTLLGRSFGITSDHSKDAEEGAKDAADDGEEPKEHKRVRAVREEGSSRIGSPRV
;
A
#
# COMPACT_ATOMS: atom_id res chain seq x y z
N MET A 1 33.08 5.62 -0.71
CA MET A 1 33.39 4.46 0.16
C MET A 1 34.89 4.27 0.05
N ASP A 2 35.62 5.21 0.63
CA ASP A 2 37.07 5.15 0.75
C ASP A 2 37.33 4.57 2.13
N CYS A 3 37.58 3.26 2.18
CA CYS A 3 38.06 2.61 3.39
C CYS A 3 39.53 3.02 3.56
N ASP A 4 39.77 4.07 4.35
CA ASP A 4 41.10 4.43 4.81
C ASP A 4 41.67 3.30 5.69
N THR A 5 42.47 2.48 5.02
CA THR A 5 43.76 1.87 5.41
C THR A 5 43.93 1.18 6.78
N PRO A 6 44.40 -0.10 6.79
CA PRO A 6 45.00 -0.77 7.95
C PRO A 6 46.45 -0.29 8.27
N GLU A 7 46.98 0.70 7.54
CA GLU A 7 48.35 1.21 7.75
C GLU A 7 48.48 2.03 9.04
N ASN A 8 47.40 2.70 9.46
CA ASN A 8 47.48 3.61 10.61
C ASN A 8 47.49 2.85 11.95
N THR A 9 46.80 1.71 12.04
CA THR A 9 46.79 0.86 13.25
C THR A 9 48.11 0.12 13.45
N THR A 10 48.75 -0.30 12.37
CA THR A 10 50.07 -0.95 12.40
C THR A 10 51.15 0.02 12.88
N THR A 11 51.10 1.27 12.41
CA THR A 11 52.04 2.33 12.78
C THR A 11 51.85 2.81 14.22
N ALA A 12 50.60 2.91 14.70
CA ALA A 12 50.32 3.24 16.09
C ALA A 12 50.81 2.14 17.06
N SER A 13 50.64 0.87 16.70
CA SER A 13 51.13 -0.27 17.50
C SER A 13 52.67 -0.30 17.58
N SER A 14 53.38 0.04 16.51
CA SER A 14 54.85 0.11 16.53
C SER A 14 55.37 1.28 17.37
N ASN A 15 54.66 2.42 17.39
CA ASN A 15 55.03 3.57 18.20
C ASN A 15 54.84 3.30 19.70
N ILE A 16 53.75 2.63 20.08
CA ILE A 16 53.51 2.24 21.48
C ILE A 16 54.59 1.25 21.95
N SER A 17 54.97 0.26 21.13
CA SER A 17 56.04 -0.67 21.51
C SER A 17 57.39 0.04 21.64
N ALA A 18 57.68 1.02 20.78
CA ALA A 18 58.92 1.79 20.85
C ALA A 18 59.01 2.64 22.13
N VAL A 19 57.92 3.33 22.51
CA VAL A 19 57.84 4.09 23.76
C VAL A 19 57.96 3.18 24.97
N ALA A 20 57.33 2.00 24.95
CA ALA A 20 57.45 1.02 26.03
C ALA A 20 58.91 0.54 26.21
N SER A 21 59.60 0.18 25.13
CA SER A 21 61.03 -0.19 25.18
C SER A 21 61.92 0.95 25.68
N GLN A 22 61.59 2.21 25.36
CA GLN A 22 62.33 3.37 25.85
C GLN A 22 62.15 3.60 27.36
N ILE A 23 60.93 3.42 27.88
CA ILE A 23 60.66 3.46 29.33
C ILE A 23 61.42 2.34 30.04
N GLU A 24 61.36 1.11 29.52
CA GLU A 24 62.10 -0.03 30.08
C GLU A 24 63.60 0.24 30.12
N ALA A 25 64.18 0.78 29.04
CA ALA A 25 65.60 1.12 28.99
C ALA A 25 66.00 2.17 30.05
N LEU A 26 65.18 3.22 30.24
CA LEU A 26 65.41 4.25 31.25
C LEU A 26 65.29 3.69 32.68
N CYS A 27 64.27 2.87 32.95
CA CYS A 27 64.09 2.20 34.24
C CYS A 27 65.26 1.25 34.57
N ASN A 28 65.68 0.42 33.61
CA ASN A 28 66.83 -0.47 33.75
C ASN A 28 68.13 0.30 34.04
N ASN A 29 68.30 1.50 33.45
CA ASN A 29 69.46 2.34 33.72
C ASN A 29 69.43 2.91 35.15
N VAL A 30 68.27 3.35 35.63
CA VAL A 30 68.08 3.81 37.02
C VAL A 30 68.33 2.67 38.02
N GLU A 31 67.78 1.48 37.76
CA GLU A 31 68.00 0.29 38.60
C GLU A 31 69.47 -0.13 38.64
N ARG A 32 70.16 -0.11 37.50
CA ARG A 32 71.60 -0.39 37.42
C ARG A 32 72.40 0.59 38.26
N ILE A 33 72.13 1.89 38.13
CA ILE A 33 72.81 2.94 38.91
C ILE A 33 72.53 2.76 40.41
N ALA A 34 71.27 2.51 40.80
CA ALA A 34 70.88 2.26 42.19
C ALA A 34 71.56 1.02 42.79
N ALA A 35 71.68 -0.07 42.03
CA ALA A 35 72.36 -1.29 42.45
C ALA A 35 73.87 -1.07 42.66
N THR A 36 74.54 -0.29 41.80
CA THR A 36 75.95 0.10 42.00
C THR A 36 76.15 0.95 43.26
N ILE A 37 75.23 1.88 43.55
CA ILE A 37 75.29 2.71 44.77
C ILE A 37 75.07 1.84 46.03
N ALA A 38 74.10 0.94 46.01
CA ALA A 38 73.76 0.08 47.15
C ALA A 38 74.82 -0.98 47.48
N SER A 39 75.54 -1.48 46.47
CA SER A 39 76.58 -2.50 46.64
C SER A 39 77.95 -1.93 47.08
N GLY A 40 78.11 -0.61 47.16
CA GLY A 40 79.35 0.04 47.61
C GLY A 40 80.57 -0.20 46.71
N GLN A 41 80.35 -0.67 45.47
CA GLN A 41 81.39 -0.84 44.46
C GLN A 41 81.88 0.51 43.95
N SER A 42 83.07 0.55 43.31
CA SER A 42 83.55 1.76 42.64
C SER A 42 82.48 2.28 41.67
N LEU A 43 82.39 3.60 41.55
CA LEU A 43 81.42 4.24 40.66
C LEU A 43 81.44 3.61 39.26
N PRO A 44 80.27 3.49 38.60
CA PRO A 44 80.18 2.94 37.25
C PRO A 44 81.15 3.67 36.30
N ALA A 45 81.79 2.93 35.40
CA ALA A 45 82.85 3.44 34.51
C ALA A 45 82.42 4.73 33.79
N GLY A 46 83.12 5.85 34.07
CA GLY A 46 82.85 7.18 33.49
C GLY A 46 82.17 8.19 34.42
N LEU A 47 81.89 7.83 35.68
CA LEU A 47 81.26 8.71 36.69
C LEU A 47 82.18 8.84 37.91
N ASP A 48 83.16 9.75 37.87
CA ASP A 48 84.22 9.81 38.88
C ASP A 48 83.78 10.50 40.18
N THR A 49 82.68 11.27 40.16
CA THR A 49 82.14 12.01 41.31
C THR A 49 80.70 11.63 41.62
N THR A 50 80.30 11.70 42.90
CA THR A 50 78.90 11.58 43.34
C THR A 50 77.96 12.56 42.63
N GLN A 51 78.48 13.73 42.26
CA GLN A 51 77.78 14.74 41.47
C GLN A 51 77.40 14.25 40.06
N ASP A 52 78.26 13.46 39.42
CA ASP A 52 78.01 12.94 38.07
C ASP A 52 76.88 11.90 38.11
N VAL A 53 76.85 11.06 39.14
CA VAL A 53 75.76 10.09 39.38
C VAL A 53 74.43 10.81 39.59
N LEU A 54 74.41 11.86 40.43
CA LEU A 54 73.21 12.66 40.65
C LEU A 54 72.74 13.34 39.36
N HIS A 55 73.64 13.88 38.55
CA HIS A 55 73.32 14.47 37.25
C HIS A 55 72.70 13.44 36.30
N THR A 56 73.27 12.24 36.24
CA THR A 56 72.79 11.17 35.35
C THR A 56 71.41 10.66 35.77
N VAL A 57 71.19 10.44 37.07
CA VAL A 57 69.88 10.03 37.61
C VAL A 57 68.84 11.12 37.40
N THR A 58 69.16 12.39 37.70
CA THR A 58 68.22 13.49 37.49
C THR A 58 67.88 13.68 36.01
N SER A 59 68.85 13.53 35.09
CA SER A 59 68.60 13.52 33.65
C SER A 59 67.63 12.41 33.24
N THR A 60 67.87 11.16 33.68
CA THR A 60 66.96 10.04 33.36
C THR A 60 65.54 10.24 33.90
N PHE A 61 65.38 10.87 35.08
CA PHE A 61 64.06 11.21 35.62
C PHE A 61 63.38 12.33 34.85
N VAL A 62 64.13 13.31 34.35
CA VAL A 62 63.59 14.35 33.46
C VAL A 62 63.09 13.72 32.16
N ASP A 63 63.86 12.81 31.57
CA ASP A 63 63.47 12.09 30.35
C ASP A 63 62.20 11.26 30.55
N LEU A 64 62.08 10.55 31.68
CA LEU A 64 60.86 9.82 32.05
C LEU A 64 59.65 10.75 32.22
N ARG A 65 59.83 11.94 32.81
CA ARG A 65 58.73 12.92 32.97
C ARG A 65 58.29 13.50 31.63
N VAL A 66 59.24 13.78 30.73
CA VAL A 66 58.95 14.24 29.37
C VAL A 66 58.15 13.17 28.62
N LEU A 67 58.59 11.91 28.68
CA LEU A 67 57.93 10.80 28.00
C LEU A 67 56.53 10.51 28.57
N ASN A 68 56.35 10.63 29.88
CA ASN A 68 55.04 10.48 30.53
C ASN A 68 54.07 11.59 30.10
N ARG A 69 54.55 12.84 30.04
CA ARG A 69 53.74 13.96 29.52
C ARG A 69 53.35 13.73 28.06
N GLN A 70 54.29 13.30 27.21
CA GLN A 70 54.02 12.96 25.81
C GLN A 70 52.93 11.89 25.70
N LEU A 71 53.00 10.82 26.50
CA LEU A 71 51.99 9.77 26.49
C LEU A 71 50.60 10.28 26.88
N HIS A 72 50.51 11.19 27.84
CA HIS A 72 49.23 11.81 28.20
C HIS A 72 48.66 12.68 27.08
N GLU A 73 49.50 13.44 26.38
CA GLU A 73 49.11 14.24 25.23
C GLU A 73 48.67 13.35 24.05
N ASP A 74 49.42 12.28 23.75
CA ASP A 74 49.09 11.29 22.72
C ASP A 74 47.77 10.56 23.03
N LYS A 75 47.55 10.19 24.30
CA LYS A 75 46.29 9.59 24.72
C LYS A 75 45.11 10.55 24.53
N ALA A 76 45.29 11.82 24.90
CA ALA A 76 44.23 12.82 24.76
C ALA A 76 43.88 13.06 23.29
N THR A 77 44.88 13.16 22.41
CA THR A 77 44.68 13.34 20.96
C THR A 77 44.01 12.11 20.34
N LEU A 78 44.44 10.90 20.69
CA LEU A 78 43.81 9.66 20.21
C LEU A 78 42.35 9.55 20.69
N SER A 79 42.07 9.88 21.95
CA SER A 79 40.71 9.88 22.47
C SER A 79 39.81 10.84 21.69
N ALA A 80 40.28 12.06 21.42
CA ALA A 80 39.55 13.05 20.63
C ALA A 80 39.28 12.55 19.20
N SER A 81 40.28 11.94 18.55
CA SER A 81 40.12 11.35 17.21
C SER A 81 39.11 10.20 17.20
N VAL A 82 39.14 9.33 18.21
CA VAL A 82 38.18 8.23 18.36
C VAL A 82 36.77 8.78 18.57
N ASP A 83 36.60 9.81 19.39
CA ASP A 83 35.27 10.40 19.64
C ASP A 83 34.72 11.14 18.41
N GLU A 84 35.58 11.76 17.60
CA GLU A 84 35.19 12.32 16.30
C GLU A 84 34.71 11.22 15.33
N LEU A 85 35.44 10.10 15.27
CA LEU A 85 35.07 8.95 14.42
C LEU A 85 33.76 8.30 14.88
N LYS A 86 33.53 8.19 16.19
CA LYS A 86 32.23 7.73 16.74
C LYS A 86 31.11 8.65 16.31
N LEU A 87 31.27 9.97 16.47
CA LEU A 87 30.25 10.94 16.09
C LEU A 87 29.92 10.86 14.59
N LYS A 88 30.93 10.70 13.72
CA LYS A 88 30.74 10.48 12.29
C LYS A 88 29.97 9.19 12.01
N THR A 89 30.32 8.11 12.70
CA THR A 89 29.66 6.80 12.57
C THR A 89 28.20 6.88 12.98
N ASP A 90 27.90 7.54 14.10
CA ASP A 90 26.53 7.75 14.58
C ASP A 90 25.72 8.59 13.59
N GLY A 91 26.32 9.64 13.02
CA GLY A 91 25.71 10.45 11.97
C GLY A 91 25.34 9.63 10.73
N LEU A 92 26.25 8.77 10.26
CA LEU A 92 26.00 7.86 9.13
C LEU A 92 24.94 6.81 9.46
N ALA A 93 24.89 6.31 10.69
CA ALA A 93 23.86 5.37 11.13
C ALA A 93 22.46 5.99 11.09
N LEU A 94 22.32 7.25 11.54
CA LEU A 94 21.07 8.02 11.45
C LEU A 94 20.66 8.28 10.00
N GLU A 95 21.60 8.62 9.13
CA GLU A 95 21.34 8.81 7.70
C GLU A 95 20.85 7.50 7.05
N LEU A 96 21.50 6.39 7.37
CA LEU A 96 21.11 5.06 6.88
C LEU A 96 19.68 4.72 7.32
N GLU A 97 19.34 4.93 8.59
CA GLU A 97 17.98 4.69 9.10
C GLU A 97 16.94 5.57 8.37
N SER A 98 17.28 6.85 8.16
CA SER A 98 16.44 7.78 7.40
C SER A 98 16.17 7.28 5.98
N LYS A 99 17.21 6.83 5.28
CA LYS A 99 17.10 6.27 3.92
C LYS A 99 16.34 4.95 3.88
N GLN A 100 16.53 4.08 4.87
CA GLN A 100 15.76 2.83 4.98
C GLN A 100 14.27 3.10 5.17
N ARG A 101 13.90 4.09 5.98
CA ARG A 101 12.50 4.53 6.12
C ARG A 101 11.94 5.07 4.81
N GLU A 102 12.70 5.89 4.09
CA GLU A 102 12.31 6.42 2.78
C GLU A 102 12.04 5.29 1.76
N VAL A 103 12.96 4.32 1.66
CA VAL A 103 12.79 3.14 0.78
C VAL A 103 11.56 2.32 1.18
N SER A 104 11.35 2.09 2.48
CA SER A 104 10.20 1.35 2.98
C SER A 104 8.88 2.07 2.66
N TYR A 105 8.85 3.40 2.81
CA TYR A 105 7.69 4.22 2.46
C TYR A 105 7.38 4.13 0.96
N ILE A 106 8.37 4.35 0.09
CA ILE A 106 8.19 4.28 -1.36
C ILE A 106 7.71 2.89 -1.79
N ARG A 107 8.26 1.80 -1.22
CA ARG A 107 7.80 0.44 -1.51
C ARG A 107 6.33 0.23 -1.15
N LYS A 108 5.89 0.73 0.01
CA LYS A 108 4.47 0.67 0.41
C LYS A 108 3.57 1.46 -0.55
N GLU A 109 4.04 2.59 -1.03
CA GLU A 109 3.28 3.42 -1.98
C GLU A 109 3.16 2.72 -3.35
N ILE A 110 4.25 2.11 -3.83
CA ILE A 110 4.26 1.28 -5.04
C ILE A 110 3.27 0.13 -4.90
N ASP A 111 3.34 -0.64 -3.81
CA ASP A 111 2.41 -1.74 -3.52
C ASP A 111 0.95 -1.25 -3.51
N THR A 112 0.70 -0.09 -2.91
CA THR A 112 -0.65 0.48 -2.82
C THR A 112 -1.17 0.84 -4.20
N THR A 113 -0.34 1.47 -5.03
CA THR A 113 -0.69 1.85 -6.41
C THR A 113 -0.86 0.62 -7.30
N GLN A 114 -0.06 -0.43 -7.12
CA GLN A 114 -0.20 -1.68 -7.87
C GLN A 114 -1.48 -2.45 -7.50
N ARG A 115 -1.91 -2.40 -6.24
CA ARG A 115 -3.16 -3.04 -5.78
C ARG A 115 -4.41 -2.25 -6.13
N GLN A 116 -4.28 -1.03 -6.65
CA GLN A 116 -5.43 -0.26 -7.11
C GLN A 116 -5.99 -0.90 -8.38
N GLU A 117 -6.96 -1.79 -8.20
CA GLU A 117 -7.77 -2.31 -9.29
C GLU A 117 -8.69 -1.19 -9.81
N THR A 118 -8.54 -0.87 -11.08
CA THR A 118 -9.43 0.06 -11.78
C THR A 118 -10.72 -0.65 -12.19
N THR A 119 -11.86 0.04 -12.10
CA THR A 119 -13.18 -0.54 -12.36
C THR A 119 -13.31 -1.29 -13.69
N TYR A 120 -12.58 -0.89 -14.75
CA TYR A 120 -12.65 -1.55 -16.06
C TYR A 120 -12.13 -2.99 -16.07
N GLN A 121 -11.32 -3.41 -15.09
CA GLN A 121 -10.78 -4.77 -15.01
C GLN A 121 -11.84 -5.81 -14.61
N THR A 122 -12.92 -5.38 -13.96
CA THR A 122 -14.01 -6.26 -13.50
C THR A 122 -15.22 -6.24 -14.45
N ILE A 123 -15.22 -5.39 -15.48
CA ILE A 123 -16.39 -5.25 -16.37
C ILE A 123 -16.33 -6.33 -17.44
N ASP A 124 -17.44 -7.06 -17.60
CA ASP A 124 -17.61 -7.96 -18.73
C ASP A 124 -17.70 -7.15 -20.04
N LEU A 125 -16.74 -7.39 -20.92
CA LEU A 125 -16.58 -6.75 -22.22
C LEU A 125 -16.73 -7.79 -23.33
N ILE A 126 -17.21 -7.37 -24.51
CA ILE A 126 -17.15 -8.20 -25.73
C ILE A 126 -15.71 -8.70 -25.95
N PRO A 127 -15.50 -9.99 -26.24
CA PRO A 127 -14.19 -10.57 -26.57
C PRO A 127 -13.49 -9.84 -27.71
N GLU A 128 -12.16 -9.91 -27.76
CA GLU A 128 -11.38 -9.20 -28.78
C GLU A 128 -11.70 -9.64 -30.20
N GLN A 129 -11.93 -10.95 -30.39
CA GLN A 129 -12.29 -11.50 -31.71
C GLN A 129 -13.61 -10.90 -32.21
N GLU A 130 -14.65 -10.92 -31.36
CA GLU A 130 -15.97 -10.39 -31.70
C GLU A 130 -15.95 -8.87 -31.92
N PHE A 131 -15.12 -8.14 -31.18
CA PHE A 131 -14.92 -6.71 -31.40
C PHE A 131 -14.31 -6.41 -32.77
N LEU A 132 -13.26 -7.14 -33.17
CA LEU A 132 -12.61 -6.95 -34.46
C LEU A 132 -13.53 -7.28 -35.64
N GLU A 133 -14.48 -8.20 -35.47
CA GLU A 133 -15.46 -8.56 -36.49
C GLU A 133 -16.64 -7.57 -36.55
N THR A 134 -17.17 -7.18 -35.39
CA THR A 134 -18.46 -6.46 -35.31
C THR A 134 -18.31 -4.94 -35.27
N ALA A 135 -17.17 -4.42 -34.78
CA ALA A 135 -17.01 -2.98 -34.64
C ALA A 135 -16.90 -2.27 -36.01
N PRO A 136 -17.51 -1.08 -36.16
CA PRO A 136 -17.27 -0.22 -37.32
C PRO A 136 -15.82 0.26 -37.39
N ASP A 137 -15.35 0.60 -38.60
CA ASP A 137 -13.97 1.06 -38.83
C ASP A 137 -13.62 2.33 -38.03
N GLU A 138 -14.60 3.19 -37.75
CA GLU A 138 -14.47 4.37 -36.86
C GLU A 138 -13.88 4.05 -35.48
N PHE A 139 -14.03 2.81 -35.00
CA PHE A 139 -13.50 2.34 -33.71
C PHE A 139 -12.23 1.50 -33.85
N LYS A 140 -11.77 1.21 -35.08
CA LYS A 140 -10.61 0.37 -35.39
C LYS A 140 -9.38 1.18 -35.83
N ASP A 141 -9.51 2.49 -35.99
CA ASP A 141 -8.47 3.34 -36.60
C ASP A 141 -7.16 3.44 -35.81
N ASP A 142 -7.16 3.23 -34.48
CA ASP A 142 -5.96 3.36 -33.64
C ASP A 142 -5.90 2.26 -32.56
N ILE A 143 -5.53 1.04 -32.97
CA ILE A 143 -5.45 -0.16 -32.10
C ILE A 143 -4.02 -0.69 -31.91
N ASP A 144 -3.00 0.09 -32.26
CA ASP A 144 -1.59 -0.34 -32.27
C ASP A 144 -1.01 -0.75 -30.91
N THR A 145 -1.62 -0.30 -29.81
CA THR A 145 -1.16 -0.66 -28.45
C THR A 145 -2.30 -1.32 -27.66
N PRO A 146 -1.99 -2.25 -26.73
CA PRO A 146 -3.02 -2.92 -25.92
C PRO A 146 -3.94 -1.93 -25.18
N HIS A 147 -3.38 -0.82 -24.70
CA HIS A 147 -4.15 0.22 -24.03
C HIS A 147 -5.13 0.92 -24.98
N LYS A 148 -4.68 1.28 -26.18
CA LYS A 148 -5.54 1.91 -27.18
C LYS A 148 -6.63 0.95 -27.67
N LEU A 149 -6.29 -0.32 -27.89
CA LEU A 149 -7.28 -1.36 -28.20
C LEU A 149 -8.36 -1.45 -27.11
N MET A 150 -7.97 -1.45 -25.83
CA MET A 150 -8.92 -1.45 -24.71
C MET A 150 -9.82 -0.20 -24.70
N LEU A 151 -9.26 0.99 -24.96
CA LEU A 151 -10.05 2.22 -25.05
C LEU A 151 -11.06 2.18 -26.21
N SER A 152 -10.65 1.69 -27.37
CA SER A 152 -11.53 1.54 -28.53
C SER A 152 -12.65 0.54 -28.26
N ARG A 153 -12.35 -0.59 -27.61
CA ARG A 153 -13.35 -1.57 -27.14
C ARG A 153 -14.36 -0.95 -26.18
N LEU A 154 -13.89 -0.21 -25.18
CA LEU A 154 -14.76 0.48 -24.21
C LEU A 154 -15.68 1.50 -24.89
N ARG A 155 -15.16 2.29 -25.83
CA ARG A 155 -15.96 3.28 -26.57
C ARG A 155 -17.06 2.63 -27.41
N TYR A 156 -16.72 1.55 -28.10
CA TYR A 156 -17.69 0.80 -28.88
C TYR A 156 -18.79 0.22 -27.98
N GLU A 157 -18.42 -0.31 -26.81
CA GLU A 157 -19.40 -0.90 -25.90
C GLU A 157 -20.32 0.11 -25.22
N ILE A 158 -19.82 1.30 -24.94
CA ILE A 158 -20.67 2.41 -24.50
C ILE A 158 -21.72 2.70 -25.57
N LYS A 159 -21.31 2.85 -26.84
CA LYS A 159 -22.23 3.10 -27.96
C LYS A 159 -23.28 1.98 -28.08
N GLN A 160 -22.87 0.73 -27.97
CA GLN A 160 -23.79 -0.42 -28.03
C GLN A 160 -24.79 -0.43 -26.87
N ARG A 161 -24.32 -0.23 -25.64
CA ARG A 161 -25.20 -0.18 -24.45
C ARG A 161 -26.16 0.99 -24.50
N ASP A 162 -25.74 2.15 -25.00
CA ASP A 162 -26.61 3.31 -25.17
C ASP A 162 -27.71 3.03 -26.21
N MET A 163 -27.35 2.44 -27.35
CA MET A 163 -28.31 2.03 -28.38
C MET A 163 -29.31 1.00 -27.85
N GLN A 164 -28.85 -0.01 -27.11
CA GLN A 164 -29.72 -1.01 -26.49
C GLN A 164 -30.62 -0.40 -25.41
N MET A 165 -30.12 0.56 -24.64
CA MET A 165 -30.90 1.24 -23.60
C MET A 165 -32.06 2.02 -24.22
N GLU A 166 -31.81 2.77 -25.30
CA GLU A 166 -32.87 3.52 -25.98
C GLU A 166 -33.89 2.59 -26.65
N ALA A 167 -33.43 1.54 -27.34
CA ALA A 167 -34.33 0.53 -27.92
C ALA A 167 -35.19 -0.16 -26.84
N ASN A 168 -34.63 -0.47 -25.67
CA ASN A 168 -35.36 -1.05 -24.55
C ASN A 168 -36.41 -0.08 -23.99
N LYS A 169 -36.07 1.20 -23.90
CA LYS A 169 -36.98 2.27 -23.47
C LYS A 169 -38.15 2.44 -24.44
N GLU A 170 -37.87 2.43 -25.75
CA GLU A 170 -38.91 2.46 -26.79
C GLU A 170 -39.81 1.22 -26.71
N ALA A 171 -39.23 0.02 -26.62
CA ALA A 171 -39.98 -1.23 -26.48
C ALA A 171 -40.86 -1.25 -25.22
N LYS A 172 -40.35 -0.78 -24.08
CA LYS A 172 -41.12 -0.61 -22.83
C LYS A 172 -42.28 0.37 -23.02
N ALA A 173 -42.06 1.50 -23.68
CA ALA A 173 -43.11 2.46 -23.96
C ALA A 173 -44.22 1.87 -24.84
N VAL A 174 -43.86 1.10 -25.88
CA VAL A 174 -44.83 0.37 -26.73
C VAL A 174 -45.60 -0.67 -25.93
N ARG A 175 -44.90 -1.49 -25.13
CA ARG A 175 -45.52 -2.49 -24.26
C ARG A 175 -46.52 -1.86 -23.31
N ASP A 176 -46.18 -0.75 -22.68
CA ASP A 176 -47.04 -0.08 -21.70
C ASP A 176 -48.27 0.56 -22.36
N LYS A 177 -48.12 1.12 -23.57
CA LYS A 177 -49.25 1.57 -24.41
C LYS A 177 -50.19 0.40 -24.74
N LEU A 178 -49.66 -0.73 -25.17
CA LEU A 178 -50.46 -1.93 -25.48
C LEU A 178 -51.18 -2.47 -24.23
N ARG A 179 -50.51 -2.49 -23.08
CA ARG A 179 -51.12 -2.86 -21.79
C ARG A 179 -52.28 -1.92 -21.43
N GLN A 180 -52.14 -0.62 -21.66
CA GLN A 180 -53.22 0.34 -21.43
C GLN A 180 -54.40 0.11 -22.38
N ILE A 181 -54.14 -0.16 -23.67
CA ILE A 181 -55.19 -0.50 -24.64
C ILE A 181 -55.91 -1.78 -24.23
N LYS A 182 -55.18 -2.82 -23.81
CA LYS A 182 -55.76 -4.08 -23.33
C LYS A 182 -56.66 -3.84 -22.12
N ARG A 183 -56.21 -3.09 -21.11
CA ARG A 183 -57.04 -2.72 -19.93
C ARG A 183 -58.34 -2.02 -20.33
N LYS A 184 -58.25 -0.99 -21.18
CA LYS A 184 -59.44 -0.26 -21.68
C LYS A 184 -60.40 -1.16 -22.47
N ARG A 185 -59.89 -2.18 -23.18
CA ARG A 185 -60.73 -3.14 -23.90
C ARG A 185 -61.43 -4.10 -22.93
N ILE A 186 -60.72 -4.60 -21.92
CA ILE A 186 -61.29 -5.44 -20.87
C ILE A 186 -62.40 -4.68 -20.12
N GLU A 187 -62.14 -3.46 -19.67
CA GLU A 187 -63.15 -2.61 -19.01
C GLU A 187 -64.41 -2.39 -19.88
N LYS A 188 -64.24 -2.29 -21.20
CA LYS A 188 -65.37 -2.18 -22.13
C LYS A 188 -66.13 -3.50 -22.25
N LEU A 189 -65.42 -4.62 -22.33
CA LEU A 189 -66.03 -5.95 -22.39
C LEU A 189 -66.81 -6.26 -21.11
N GLU A 190 -66.24 -5.96 -19.94
CA GLU A 190 -66.91 -6.11 -18.63
C GLU A 190 -68.19 -5.27 -18.55
N LYS A 191 -68.18 -4.04 -19.09
CA LYS A 191 -69.40 -3.20 -19.18
C LYS A 191 -70.46 -3.80 -20.08
N ILE A 192 -70.06 -4.32 -21.25
CA ILE A 192 -70.99 -4.97 -22.18
C ILE A 192 -71.57 -6.23 -21.53
N ASP A 193 -70.73 -7.05 -20.91
CA ASP A 193 -71.17 -8.26 -20.20
C ASP A 193 -72.14 -7.93 -19.06
N GLY A 194 -71.84 -6.91 -18.25
CA GLY A 194 -72.76 -6.41 -17.22
C GLY A 194 -74.10 -5.94 -17.78
N HIS A 195 -74.12 -5.24 -18.91
CA HIS A 195 -75.36 -4.85 -19.59
C HIS A 195 -76.14 -6.08 -20.10
N LEU A 196 -75.47 -7.04 -20.73
CA LEU A 196 -76.08 -8.28 -21.24
C LEU A 196 -76.69 -9.09 -20.10
N GLN A 197 -75.96 -9.28 -18.99
CA GLN A 197 -76.51 -9.92 -17.79
C GLN A 197 -77.72 -9.17 -17.23
N GLY A 198 -77.71 -7.83 -17.28
CA GLY A 198 -78.85 -6.99 -16.95
C GLY A 198 -80.06 -7.25 -17.85
N TYR A 199 -79.87 -7.29 -19.17
CA TYR A 199 -80.91 -7.60 -20.14
C TYR A 199 -81.45 -9.02 -19.98
N ILE A 200 -80.58 -10.01 -19.72
CA ILE A 200 -81.01 -11.39 -19.43
C ILE A 200 -81.89 -11.39 -18.18
N LYS A 201 -81.50 -10.72 -17.09
CA LYS A 201 -82.32 -10.64 -15.87
C LYS A 201 -83.68 -10.01 -16.13
N THR A 202 -83.76 -8.90 -16.86
CA THR A 202 -85.04 -8.25 -17.18
C THR A 202 -85.89 -9.10 -18.10
N MET A 203 -85.30 -9.73 -19.12
CA MET A 203 -86.02 -10.65 -20.02
C MET A 203 -86.51 -11.90 -19.29
N THR A 204 -85.74 -12.47 -18.37
CA THR A 204 -86.18 -13.60 -17.54
C THR A 204 -87.33 -13.19 -16.61
N LEU A 205 -87.27 -11.99 -16.01
CA LEU A 205 -88.37 -11.43 -15.21
C LEU A 205 -89.65 -11.23 -16.05
N LEU A 206 -89.52 -10.65 -17.24
CA LEU A 206 -90.64 -10.47 -18.17
C LEU A 206 -91.18 -11.82 -18.66
N GLY A 207 -90.32 -12.75 -19.08
CA GLY A 207 -90.71 -14.10 -19.50
C GLY A 207 -91.49 -14.84 -18.41
N ARG A 208 -91.08 -14.70 -17.15
CA ARG A 208 -91.82 -15.20 -15.99
C ARG A 208 -93.21 -14.57 -15.84
N SER A 209 -93.34 -13.27 -16.13
CA SER A 209 -94.63 -12.57 -16.11
C SER A 209 -95.55 -12.92 -17.29
N PHE A 210 -94.97 -13.30 -18.44
CA PHE A 210 -95.70 -13.70 -19.66
C PHE A 210 -95.88 -15.23 -19.79
N GLY A 211 -95.51 -16.02 -18.76
CA GLY A 211 -95.67 -17.47 -18.75
C GLY A 211 -94.71 -18.23 -19.69
N ILE A 212 -93.70 -17.55 -20.24
CA ILE A 212 -92.65 -18.16 -21.08
C ILE A 212 -91.49 -18.53 -20.17
N THR A 213 -91.44 -19.78 -19.72
CA THR A 213 -90.32 -20.30 -18.94
C THR A 213 -89.22 -20.79 -19.90
N SER A 214 -88.21 -19.96 -20.19
CA SER A 214 -86.93 -20.50 -20.66
C SER A 214 -86.11 -20.91 -19.44
N ASP A 215 -86.13 -22.20 -19.12
CA ASP A 215 -85.23 -22.76 -18.13
C ASP A 215 -83.85 -22.95 -18.77
N HIS A 216 -83.02 -21.92 -18.68
CA HIS A 216 -81.57 -22.03 -18.82
C HIS A 216 -80.94 -21.66 -17.48
N SER A 217 -81.31 -22.43 -16.44
CA SER A 217 -80.66 -22.41 -15.14
C SER A 217 -79.82 -23.68 -14.95
N LYS A 218 -78.85 -23.89 -15.82
CA LYS A 218 -77.66 -24.75 -15.65
C LYS A 218 -76.77 -24.56 -16.87
N ASP A 219 -75.46 -24.63 -16.69
CA ASP A 219 -74.41 -24.51 -17.71
C ASP A 219 -73.82 -23.09 -17.90
N ALA A 220 -73.41 -22.43 -16.80
CA ALA A 220 -72.49 -21.29 -16.90
C ALA A 220 -71.55 -21.10 -15.68
N GLU A 221 -71.35 -22.14 -14.86
CA GLU A 221 -70.38 -22.15 -13.75
C GLU A 221 -69.29 -23.23 -13.94
N GLU A 222 -68.84 -23.49 -15.16
CA GLU A 222 -67.56 -24.18 -15.40
C GLU A 222 -66.87 -23.52 -16.59
N GLY A 223 -65.80 -22.76 -16.33
CA GLY A 223 -65.04 -22.05 -17.37
C GLY A 223 -64.36 -20.74 -16.94
N ALA A 224 -64.44 -20.37 -15.66
CA ALA A 224 -63.67 -19.27 -15.09
C ALA A 224 -62.57 -19.78 -14.13
N LYS A 225 -61.82 -20.78 -14.58
CA LYS A 225 -60.49 -21.14 -14.09
C LYS A 225 -59.67 -21.42 -15.34
N ASP A 226 -58.40 -21.02 -15.32
CA ASP A 226 -57.43 -21.13 -16.43
C ASP A 226 -57.30 -19.88 -17.30
N ALA A 227 -56.72 -18.82 -16.71
CA ALA A 227 -55.64 -18.02 -17.30
C ALA A 227 -55.24 -16.87 -16.35
N ALA A 228 -54.99 -17.20 -15.09
CA ALA A 228 -54.19 -16.37 -14.19
C ALA A 228 -53.01 -17.25 -13.72
N ASP A 229 -52.25 -17.75 -14.69
CA ASP A 229 -51.00 -18.44 -14.47
C ASP A 229 -49.86 -17.47 -14.80
N ASP A 230 -49.23 -17.06 -13.71
CA ASP A 230 -47.85 -16.63 -13.52
C ASP A 230 -47.05 -16.10 -14.71
N GLY A 231 -46.86 -14.79 -14.66
CA GLY A 231 -45.69 -14.10 -15.19
C GLY A 231 -45.26 -13.00 -14.22
N GLU A 232 -45.26 -13.30 -12.92
CA GLU A 232 -44.61 -12.46 -11.92
C GLU A 232 -43.09 -12.68 -12.05
N GLU A 233 -42.45 -11.91 -12.93
CA GLU A 233 -40.99 -11.82 -12.97
C GLU A 233 -40.49 -10.68 -12.06
N PRO A 234 -39.28 -10.83 -11.51
CA PRO A 234 -39.01 -10.63 -10.10
C PRO A 234 -38.92 -9.15 -9.73
N LYS A 235 -39.36 -8.85 -8.51
CA LYS A 235 -39.01 -7.61 -7.83
C LYS A 235 -37.48 -7.55 -7.75
N GLU A 236 -36.89 -6.68 -8.56
CA GLU A 236 -35.52 -6.21 -8.42
C GLU A 236 -35.33 -5.75 -6.97
N HIS A 237 -34.70 -6.60 -6.16
CA HIS A 237 -34.22 -6.20 -4.86
C HIS A 237 -33.15 -5.14 -5.10
N LYS A 238 -33.54 -3.89 -4.92
CA LYS A 238 -32.63 -2.77 -4.72
C LYS A 238 -31.80 -3.08 -3.48
N ARG A 239 -30.70 -3.82 -3.65
CA ARG A 239 -29.60 -3.88 -2.69
C ARG A 239 -29.03 -2.47 -2.62
N VAL A 240 -29.63 -1.65 -1.76
CA VAL A 240 -28.94 -0.51 -1.17
C VAL A 240 -27.81 -1.11 -0.37
N ARG A 241 -26.61 -1.16 -0.96
CA ARG A 241 -25.38 -1.44 -0.25
C ARG A 241 -25.21 -0.26 0.72
N ALA A 242 -25.66 -0.45 1.95
CA ALA A 242 -25.25 0.39 3.06
C ALA A 242 -23.72 0.33 3.11
N VAL A 243 -23.07 1.41 2.68
CA VAL A 243 -21.67 1.66 2.99
C VAL A 243 -21.64 1.86 4.50
N ARG A 244 -21.10 0.85 5.18
CA ARG A 244 -20.73 0.90 6.58
C ARG A 244 -19.63 1.95 6.71
N GLU A 245 -19.99 3.14 7.18
CA GLU A 245 -19.04 4.08 7.78
C GLU A 245 -18.51 3.42 9.06
N GLU A 246 -17.38 2.74 8.94
CA GLU A 246 -16.54 2.41 10.08
C GLU A 246 -15.15 3.01 9.86
N GLY A 247 -14.73 3.84 10.81
CA GLY A 247 -13.32 4.14 11.03
C GLY A 247 -12.86 5.53 10.61
N SER A 248 -13.51 6.60 11.07
CA SER A 248 -12.78 7.85 11.34
C SER A 248 -11.87 7.61 12.56
N SER A 249 -10.74 6.94 12.31
CA SER A 249 -9.65 6.86 13.28
C SER A 249 -8.86 8.14 13.16
N ARG A 250 -8.95 8.96 14.20
CA ARG A 250 -8.14 10.17 14.41
C ARG A 250 -6.66 9.78 14.40
N ILE A 251 -6.00 9.96 13.26
CA ILE A 251 -4.54 10.03 13.21
C ILE A 251 -4.19 11.48 13.56
N GLY A 252 -3.62 11.64 14.74
CA GLY A 252 -3.11 12.93 15.21
C GLY A 252 -2.09 13.49 14.23
N SER A 253 -2.18 14.80 14.01
CA SER A 253 -1.17 15.57 13.29
C SER A 253 0.21 15.34 13.90
N PRO A 254 1.25 15.07 13.09
CA PRO A 254 2.62 15.19 13.54
C PRO A 254 2.88 16.67 13.89
N ARG A 255 3.20 16.93 15.15
CA ARG A 255 3.78 18.20 15.57
C ARG A 255 5.19 18.24 14.97
N VAL A 256 5.40 19.18 14.05
CA VAL A 256 6.71 19.79 13.81
C VAL A 256 7.05 20.65 15.02
#